data_AF-C1D7Q4-F1
#
_entry.id   AF-C1D7Q4-F1
#
_cell.length_a   1.000
_cell.length_b   1.000
_cell.length_c   1.000
_cell.angle_alpha   90.00
_cell.angle_beta   90.00
_cell.angle_gamma   90.00
#
_symmetry.space_group_name_H-M   'P 1'
#
loop_
_entity.id
_entity.type
_entity.pdbx_description
1 polymer ?
#
loop_
_entity_poly.entity_id
_entity_poly.type
_entity_poly.pdbx_seq_one_letter_code
_entity_poly.pdbx_strand_id
1 'polypeptide(L)'
;MDQQAKQPAADAVVPADADTADKVHKPRLDPQRLLDLFHEHCPTLPRVRLLTDSRKQAMRSRWVQVSRDMGRYDTGDVQAGLEWWGRFFRAVHNSDFLSGRNGAWTGCGFDWLMKQANFAKVVDGNYRNDRAGGER
;
A
#
# COMPACT_ATOMS: atom_id res chain seq x y z
N MET A 1 41.03 51.26 -15.15
CA MET A 1 40.65 50.99 -13.75
C MET A 1 39.21 51.38 -13.65
N ASP A 2 38.28 50.43 -13.71
CA ASP A 2 36.89 50.65 -13.28
C ASP A 2 36.36 49.32 -12.77
N GLN A 3 36.15 49.26 -11.46
CA GLN A 3 35.39 48.21 -10.79
C GLN A 3 33.94 48.67 -10.68
N GLN A 4 32.97 47.75 -10.86
CA GLN A 4 31.82 47.63 -9.95
C GLN A 4 31.11 46.28 -10.17
N ALA A 5 30.73 45.65 -9.05
CA ALA A 5 30.19 44.29 -8.89
C ALA A 5 28.69 44.12 -9.20
N LYS A 6 28.24 42.87 -9.47
CA LYS A 6 27.08 42.20 -8.82
C LYS A 6 26.94 40.71 -9.25
N GLN A 7 26.88 39.80 -8.28
CA GLN A 7 26.53 38.35 -8.38
C GLN A 7 24.99 38.14 -8.26
N PRO A 8 24.42 36.90 -8.20
CA PRO A 8 24.63 35.63 -8.94
C PRO A 8 23.29 35.03 -9.45
N ALA A 9 23.27 33.98 -10.28
CA ALA A 9 22.07 33.12 -10.42
C ALA A 9 22.32 31.73 -11.03
N ALA A 10 21.80 30.74 -10.31
CA ALA A 10 21.21 29.46 -10.73
C ALA A 10 22.14 28.33 -11.20
N ASP A 11 22.42 27.44 -10.24
CA ASP A 11 22.74 26.04 -10.42
C ASP A 11 21.76 25.34 -11.37
N ALA A 12 22.35 24.44 -12.17
CA ALA A 12 21.67 23.52 -13.05
C ALA A 12 20.72 22.59 -12.27
N VAL A 13 19.46 22.56 -12.70
CA VAL A 13 18.59 21.40 -12.47
C VAL A 13 18.07 20.96 -13.84
N VAL A 14 18.61 19.83 -14.26
CA VAL A 14 18.19 18.99 -15.38
C VAL A 14 16.66 18.77 -15.38
N PRO A 15 16.01 18.78 -16.55
CA PRO A 15 14.56 18.63 -16.63
C PRO A 15 14.15 17.20 -16.28
N ALA A 16 13.20 17.06 -15.37
CA ALA A 16 12.49 15.81 -15.12
C ALA A 16 11.62 15.49 -16.33
N ASP A 17 11.81 14.31 -16.91
CA ASP A 17 11.05 13.79 -18.04
C ASP A 17 9.53 13.92 -17.83
N ALA A 18 8.92 14.67 -18.73
CA ALA A 18 7.49 14.69 -18.96
C ALA A 18 7.09 13.43 -19.74
N ASP A 19 6.57 12.43 -19.05
CA ASP A 19 5.94 11.27 -19.70
C ASP A 19 4.61 11.71 -20.34
N THR A 20 4.56 11.62 -21.67
CA THR A 20 3.47 12.10 -22.53
C THR A 20 2.57 10.93 -22.97
N ALA A 21 1.26 11.17 -22.85
CA ALA A 21 0.13 10.65 -23.64
C ALA A 21 -0.33 9.18 -23.48
N ASP A 22 -1.48 9.08 -22.82
CA ASP A 22 -2.70 8.33 -23.19
C ASP A 22 -2.63 7.23 -24.26
N LYS A 23 -2.82 5.98 -23.78
CA LYS A 23 -3.42 4.87 -24.53
C LYS A 23 -4.58 4.35 -23.69
N VAL A 24 -5.83 4.43 -24.18
CA VAL A 24 -7.09 3.92 -23.58
C VAL A 24 -6.87 3.10 -22.30
N HIS A 25 -6.74 3.78 -21.16
CA HIS A 25 -6.32 3.12 -19.92
C HIS A 25 -7.57 2.50 -19.27
N LYS A 26 -7.65 1.15 -19.28
CA LYS A 26 -8.36 0.44 -18.21
C LYS A 26 -7.98 1.11 -16.88
N PRO A 27 -8.92 1.36 -15.95
CA PRO A 27 -8.60 1.99 -14.68
C PRO A 27 -7.47 1.20 -14.01
N ARG A 28 -6.27 1.78 -13.95
CA ARG A 28 -5.16 1.19 -13.24
C ARG A 28 -5.28 1.62 -11.79
N LEU A 29 -4.99 0.70 -10.87
CA LEU A 29 -4.84 1.03 -9.46
C LEU A 29 -3.93 2.26 -9.31
N ASP A 30 -4.47 3.30 -8.70
CA ASP A 30 -3.67 4.38 -8.12
C ASP A 30 -3.08 3.88 -6.79
N PRO A 31 -1.74 3.71 -6.70
CA PRO A 31 -1.10 3.27 -5.47
C PRO A 31 -1.40 4.18 -4.28
N GLN A 32 -1.63 5.49 -4.48
CA GLN A 32 -1.88 6.39 -3.37
C GLN A 32 -3.20 6.05 -2.67
N ARG A 33 -4.28 5.80 -3.42
CA ARG A 33 -5.59 5.39 -2.85
C ARG A 33 -5.51 4.14 -1.98
N LEU A 34 -4.75 3.14 -2.40
CA LEU A 34 -4.60 1.91 -1.61
C LEU A 34 -3.73 2.15 -0.37
N LEU A 35 -2.76 3.06 -0.45
CA LEU A 35 -1.98 3.47 0.71
C LEU A 35 -2.82 4.26 1.72
N ASP A 36 -3.69 5.14 1.24
CA ASP A 36 -4.60 5.92 2.08
C ASP A 36 -5.54 5.00 2.86
N LEU A 37 -6.12 3.98 2.21
CA LEU A 37 -6.91 2.94 2.90
C LEU A 37 -6.12 2.21 3.99
N PHE A 38 -4.83 1.94 3.75
CA PHE A 38 -3.97 1.35 4.77
C PHE A 38 -3.80 2.31 5.96
N HIS A 39 -3.53 3.60 5.75
CA HIS A 39 -3.41 4.56 6.85
C HIS A 39 -4.72 4.80 7.58
N GLU A 40 -5.84 4.79 6.87
CA GLU A 40 -7.18 4.96 7.43
C GLU A 40 -7.55 3.79 8.36
N HIS A 41 -7.40 2.56 7.87
CA HIS A 41 -7.87 1.38 8.59
C HIS A 41 -6.84 0.76 9.53
N CYS A 42 -5.55 1.01 9.34
CA CYS A 42 -4.47 0.49 10.19
C CYS A 42 -3.72 1.62 10.93
N PRO A 43 -4.40 2.49 11.72
CA PRO A 43 -3.77 3.64 12.36
C PRO A 43 -2.72 3.28 13.41
N THR A 44 -2.77 2.06 13.95
CA THR A 44 -1.81 1.56 14.95
C THR A 44 -0.53 1.01 14.32
N LEU A 45 -0.49 0.78 13.00
CA LEU A 45 0.69 0.27 12.30
C LEU A 45 1.62 1.40 11.85
N PRO A 46 2.92 1.14 11.67
CA PRO A 46 3.87 2.15 11.20
C PRO A 46 3.42 2.79 9.87
N ARG A 47 3.34 4.12 9.85
CA ARG A 47 2.99 4.87 8.65
C ARG A 47 4.09 4.79 7.59
N VAL A 48 3.70 4.49 6.37
CA VAL A 48 4.56 4.63 5.19
C VAL A 48 4.71 6.12 4.86
N ARG A 49 5.94 6.62 4.93
CA ARG A 49 6.27 8.04 4.62
C ARG A 49 6.76 8.24 3.18
N LEU A 50 7.31 7.19 2.57
CA LEU A 50 7.87 7.23 1.23
C LEU A 50 7.30 6.10 0.39
N LEU A 51 6.60 6.44 -0.69
CA LEU A 51 6.04 5.46 -1.61
C LEU A 51 7.04 5.17 -2.74
N THR A 52 7.97 4.25 -2.49
CA THR A 52 8.99 3.83 -3.46
C THR A 52 8.38 3.01 -4.60
N ASP A 53 9.09 2.90 -5.72
CA ASP A 53 8.60 2.14 -6.87
C ASP A 53 8.47 0.64 -6.58
N SER A 54 9.33 0.11 -5.72
CA SER A 54 9.20 -1.27 -5.21
C SER A 54 7.88 -1.48 -4.45
N ARG A 55 7.48 -0.52 -3.61
CA ARG A 55 6.18 -0.57 -2.91
C ARG A 55 5.01 -0.48 -3.89
N LYS A 56 5.06 0.45 -4.84
CA LYS A 56 4.03 0.58 -5.90
C LYS A 56 3.91 -0.72 -6.70
N GLN A 57 5.02 -1.37 -7.03
CA GLN A 57 5.02 -2.64 -7.75
C GLN A 57 4.40 -3.76 -6.91
N ALA A 58 4.77 -3.87 -5.63
CA ALA A 58 4.20 -4.86 -4.73
C ALA A 58 2.67 -4.70 -4.61
N MET A 59 2.18 -3.46 -4.51
CA MET A 59 0.75 -3.13 -4.49
C MET A 59 0.04 -3.60 -5.76
N ARG A 60 0.59 -3.27 -6.94
CA ARG A 60 0.03 -3.71 -8.22
C ARG A 60 0.02 -5.23 -8.33
N SER A 61 1.09 -5.89 -7.88
CA SER A 61 1.15 -7.36 -7.87
C SER A 61 0.07 -7.97 -6.98
N ARG A 62 -0.17 -7.45 -5.78
CA ARG A 62 -1.24 -7.96 -4.92
C ARG A 62 -2.62 -7.64 -5.49
N TRP A 63 -2.82 -6.45 -6.06
CA TRP A 63 -4.07 -6.07 -6.70
C TRP A 63 -4.46 -7.03 -7.83
N VAL A 64 -3.51 -7.34 -8.71
CA VAL A 64 -3.73 -8.31 -9.79
C VAL A 64 -3.90 -9.72 -9.22
N GLN A 65 -3.15 -10.10 -8.19
CA GLN A 65 -3.29 -11.42 -7.55
C GLN A 65 -4.72 -11.64 -7.01
N VAL A 66 -5.28 -10.66 -6.29
CA VAL A 66 -6.63 -10.78 -5.73
C VAL A 66 -7.69 -10.87 -6.84
N SER A 67 -7.50 -10.12 -7.92
CA SER A 67 -8.40 -10.19 -9.07
C SER A 67 -8.29 -11.55 -9.77
N ARG A 68 -7.08 -11.97 -10.16
CA ARG A 68 -6.83 -13.14 -10.99
C ARG A 68 -6.99 -14.46 -10.25
N ASP A 69 -6.39 -14.58 -9.06
CA ASP A 69 -6.29 -15.85 -8.35
C ASP A 69 -7.46 -16.07 -7.39
N MET A 70 -8.06 -14.98 -6.87
CA MET A 70 -9.17 -15.06 -5.91
C MET A 70 -10.53 -14.64 -6.48
N GLY A 71 -10.58 -14.07 -7.69
CA GLY A 71 -11.82 -13.66 -8.36
C GLY A 71 -12.66 -12.67 -7.56
N ARG A 72 -12.03 -11.83 -6.70
CA ARG A 72 -12.79 -10.96 -5.78
C ARG A 72 -13.31 -9.68 -6.43
N TYR A 73 -12.68 -9.27 -7.53
CA TYR A 73 -13.06 -8.14 -8.35
C TYR A 73 -12.32 -8.22 -9.70
N ASP A 74 -12.81 -7.54 -10.72
CA ASP A 74 -12.09 -7.38 -11.98
C ASP A 74 -10.95 -6.37 -11.84
N THR A 75 -9.79 -6.64 -12.44
CA THR A 75 -8.59 -5.79 -12.26
C THR A 75 -8.83 -4.31 -12.62
N GLY A 76 -9.77 -4.03 -13.52
CA GLY A 76 -10.17 -2.67 -13.91
C GLY A 76 -11.34 -2.08 -13.11
N ASP A 77 -12.03 -2.86 -12.27
CA ASP A 77 -13.04 -2.36 -11.34
C ASP A 77 -12.38 -1.85 -10.06
N VAL A 78 -12.00 -0.57 -10.12
CA VAL A 78 -11.29 0.09 -9.02
C VAL A 78 -12.17 0.23 -7.78
N GLN A 79 -13.49 0.44 -7.92
CA GLN A 79 -14.35 0.60 -6.75
C GLN A 79 -14.50 -0.71 -5.98
N ALA A 80 -14.87 -1.80 -6.67
CA ALA A 80 -14.98 -3.11 -6.04
C ALA A 80 -13.65 -3.57 -5.42
N GLY A 81 -12.53 -3.26 -6.10
CA GLY A 81 -11.21 -3.54 -5.56
C GLY A 81 -10.89 -2.75 -4.29
N LEU A 82 -11.13 -1.44 -4.26
CA LEU A 82 -10.91 -0.61 -3.07
C LEU A 82 -11.78 -1.05 -1.89
N GLU A 83 -13.04 -1.43 -2.15
CA GLU A 83 -13.91 -1.98 -1.10
C GLU A 83 -13.34 -3.27 -0.51
N TRP A 84 -12.84 -4.17 -1.35
CA TRP A 84 -12.22 -5.42 -0.90
C TRP A 84 -10.97 -5.16 -0.07
N TRP A 85 -10.10 -4.25 -0.53
CA TRP A 85 -8.88 -3.86 0.19
C TRP A 85 -9.19 -3.17 1.52
N GLY A 86 -10.25 -2.35 1.56
CA GLY A 86 -10.75 -1.77 2.80
C GLY A 86 -11.15 -2.85 3.81
N ARG A 87 -11.87 -3.90 3.38
CA ARG A 87 -12.18 -5.06 4.23
C ARG A 87 -10.93 -5.81 4.68
N PHE A 88 -9.95 -5.99 3.80
CA PHE A 88 -8.68 -6.63 4.12
C PHE A 88 -7.94 -5.86 5.23
N PHE A 89 -7.77 -4.54 5.11
CA PHE A 89 -7.09 -3.76 6.15
C PHE A 89 -7.88 -3.69 7.45
N ARG A 90 -9.22 -3.63 7.41
CA ARG A 90 -10.04 -3.78 8.61
C ARG A 90 -9.82 -5.13 9.30
N ALA A 91 -9.68 -6.22 8.54
CA ALA A 91 -9.36 -7.53 9.11
C ALA A 91 -7.98 -7.55 9.79
N VAL A 92 -6.98 -6.89 9.20
CA VAL A 92 -5.65 -6.69 9.82
C VAL A 92 -5.77 -5.92 11.14
N HIS A 93 -6.53 -4.81 11.15
CA HIS A 93 -6.75 -4.02 12.35
C HIS A 93 -7.50 -4.77 13.45
N ASN A 94 -8.46 -5.62 13.07
CA ASN A 94 -9.24 -6.40 14.02
C ASN A 94 -8.43 -7.53 14.68
N SER A 95 -7.35 -7.99 14.04
CA SER A 95 -6.44 -8.97 14.64
C SER A 95 -5.61 -8.34 15.76
N ASP A 96 -5.66 -8.88 16.98
CA ASP A 96 -4.86 -8.36 18.10
C ASP A 96 -3.38 -8.68 17.95
N PHE A 97 -3.04 -9.76 17.23
CA PHE A 97 -1.68 -10.11 16.88
C PHE A 97 -1.13 -9.20 15.77
N LEU A 98 -1.86 -9.02 14.67
CA LEU A 98 -1.36 -8.18 13.56
C LEU A 98 -1.37 -6.70 13.90
N SER A 99 -2.33 -6.22 14.68
CA SER A 99 -2.37 -4.81 15.12
C SER A 99 -1.33 -4.48 16.19
N GLY A 100 -0.73 -5.50 16.81
CA GLY A 100 0.20 -5.37 17.93
C GLY A 100 -0.45 -5.06 19.27
N ARG A 101 -1.79 -5.01 19.36
CA ARG A 101 -2.52 -4.66 20.59
C ARG A 101 -2.29 -5.63 21.74
N ASN A 102 -2.06 -6.92 21.45
CA ASN A 102 -1.75 -7.91 22.49
C ASN A 102 -0.29 -7.89 22.96
N GLY A 103 0.56 -7.04 22.40
CA GLY A 103 1.98 -6.93 22.75
C GLY A 103 2.86 -8.13 22.36
N ALA A 104 2.29 -9.20 21.79
CA ALA A 104 3.05 -10.41 21.44
C ALA A 104 3.97 -10.19 20.23
N TRP A 105 3.55 -9.33 19.30
CA TRP A 105 4.33 -8.99 18.11
C TRP A 105 3.94 -7.62 17.56
N THR A 106 4.93 -6.78 17.26
CA THR A 106 4.73 -5.42 16.70
C THR A 106 5.41 -5.23 15.35
N GLY A 107 5.87 -6.32 14.72
CA GLY A 107 6.57 -6.30 13.44
C GLY A 107 5.65 -6.24 12.21
N CYS A 108 4.34 -6.11 12.40
CA CYS A 108 3.40 -5.95 11.30
C CYS A 108 3.53 -4.54 10.71
N GLY A 109 3.47 -4.45 9.39
CA GLY A 109 3.54 -3.18 8.67
C GLY A 109 3.25 -3.37 7.19
N PHE A 110 3.21 -2.27 6.46
CA PHE A 110 2.83 -2.27 5.05
C PHE A 110 3.67 -3.24 4.20
N ASP A 111 5.00 -3.17 4.30
CA ASP A 111 5.89 -4.04 3.53
C ASP A 111 5.74 -5.51 3.92
N TRP A 112 5.45 -5.79 5.20
CA TRP A 112 5.20 -7.15 5.65
C TRP A 112 3.91 -7.70 5.04
N LEU A 113 2.84 -6.89 5.00
CA LEU A 113 1.54 -7.27 4.42
C LEU A 113 1.62 -7.46 2.90
N MET A 114 2.43 -6.67 2.20
CA MET A 114 2.54 -6.75 0.73
C MET A 114 3.41 -7.93 0.25
N LYS A 115 4.20 -8.56 1.13
CA LYS A 115 4.92 -9.80 0.82
C LYS A 115 3.91 -10.92 0.56
N GLN A 116 4.04 -11.59 -0.59
CA GLN A 116 3.08 -12.59 -1.07
C GLN A 116 2.74 -13.67 -0.02
N ALA A 117 3.77 -14.24 0.62
CA ALA A 117 3.58 -15.30 1.61
C ALA A 117 2.81 -14.83 2.86
N ASN A 118 3.00 -13.58 3.28
CA ASN A 118 2.33 -13.02 4.44
C ASN A 118 0.90 -12.58 4.11
N PHE A 119 0.73 -11.96 2.94
CA PHE A 119 -0.58 -11.63 2.38
C PHE A 119 -1.50 -12.86 2.37
N ALA A 120 -1.00 -13.99 1.86
CA ALA A 120 -1.73 -15.26 1.84
C ALA A 120 -2.17 -15.70 3.25
N LYS A 121 -1.27 -15.67 4.24
CA LYS A 121 -1.61 -16.01 5.63
C LYS A 121 -2.74 -15.15 6.21
N VAL A 122 -2.78 -13.85 5.87
CA VAL A 122 -3.85 -12.95 6.32
C VAL A 122 -5.16 -13.30 5.61
N VAL A 123 -5.12 -13.52 4.30
CA VAL A 123 -6.29 -13.94 3.50
C VAL A 123 -6.87 -15.27 3.99
N ASP A 124 -6.01 -16.23 4.33
CA ASP A 124 -6.38 -17.55 4.87
C ASP A 124 -6.92 -17.47 6.32
N GLY A 125 -6.92 -16.27 6.91
CA GLY A 125 -7.48 -16.04 8.24
C GLY A 125 -6.62 -16.59 9.38
N ASN A 126 -5.31 -16.76 9.18
CA ASN A 126 -4.41 -17.30 10.21
C ASN A 126 -4.30 -16.42 11.46
N TYR A 127 -4.74 -15.16 11.36
CA TYR A 127 -4.62 -14.17 12.41
C TYR A 127 -5.96 -13.62 12.90
N ARG A 128 -7.08 -14.27 12.57
CA ARG A 128 -8.37 -13.88 13.13
C ARG A 128 -8.43 -14.23 14.62
N ASN A 129 -8.98 -13.35 15.44
CA ASN A 129 -9.05 -13.57 16.89
C ASN A 129 -9.97 -14.74 17.27
N ASP A 130 -10.97 -15.05 16.44
CA ASP A 130 -11.89 -16.18 16.62
C ASP A 130 -11.22 -17.55 16.41
N ARG A 131 -10.06 -17.60 15.75
CA ARG A 131 -9.27 -18.83 15.62
C ARG A 131 -8.45 -19.16 16.86
N ALA A 132 -8.22 -18.17 17.73
CA ALA A 132 -7.50 -18.34 19.00
C ALA A 132 -8.44 -18.79 20.15
N GLY A 133 -9.64 -19.29 19.83
CA GLY A 133 -10.60 -19.83 20.78
C GLY A 133 -10.94 -21.29 20.50
N GLY A 134 -10.12 -22.21 21.01
CA GLY A 134 -10.71 -23.40 21.60
C GLY A 134 -11.60 -22.93 22.75
N GLU A 135 -12.88 -23.28 22.67
CA GLU A 135 -13.90 -23.26 23.74
C GLU A 135 -13.95 -22.00 24.63
N ARG A 136 -14.96 -21.16 24.40
CA ARG A 136 -15.70 -20.49 25.47
C ARG A 136 -17.17 -20.44 25.13
#